data_AF-B1Y9F8-F1
#
_entry.id   AF-B1Y9F8-F1
#
_cell.length_a   1.000
_cell.length_b   1.000
_cell.length_c   1.000
_cell.angle_alpha   90.00
_cell.angle_beta   90.00
_cell.angle_gamma   90.00
#
_symmetry.space_group_name_H-M   'P 1'
#
loop_
_entity.id
_entity.type
_entity.pdbx_description
1 polymer ?
#
loop_
_entity_poly.entity_id
_entity_poly.type
_entity_poly.pdbx_seq_one_letter_code
_entity_poly.pdbx_strand_id
1 'polypeptide(L)' 'MIEEELERWAEVARRSGRRGWVLVKEGKVVGVYPSRKDAILSAREPGIYLLLVIDF' A
#
# COMPACT_ATOMS: atom_id res chain seq x y z
N MET A 1 -13.96 -12.77 0.48
CA MET A 1 -14.59 -11.52 -0.03
C MET A 1 -13.49 -10.50 -0.29
N ILE A 2 -13.68 -9.54 -1.22
CA ILE A 2 -12.63 -8.56 -1.56
C ILE A 2 -12.18 -7.73 -0.35
N GLU A 3 -13.07 -7.47 0.61
CA GLU A 3 -12.76 -6.79 1.86
C GLU A 3 -11.73 -7.56 2.71
N GLU A 4 -11.92 -8.86 2.93
CA GLU A 4 -10.98 -9.70 3.69
C GLU A 4 -9.58 -9.72 3.07
N GLU A 5 -9.50 -9.64 1.74
CA GLU A 5 -8.24 -9.58 1.02
C GLU A 5 -7.54 -8.21 1.19
N LEU A 6 -8.29 -7.12 1.08
CA LEU A 6 -7.78 -5.78 1.35
C LEU A 6 -7.35 -5.60 2.82
N GLU A 7 -8.06 -6.22 3.77
CA GLU A 7 -7.64 -6.25 5.17
C GLU A 7 -6.31 -6.96 5.36
N ARG A 8 -6.11 -8.13 4.72
CA ARG A 8 -4.81 -8.82 4.74
C ARG A 8 -3.70 -7.96 4.15
N TRP A 9 -3.97 -7.25 3.07
CA TRP A 9 -3.00 -6.33 2.46
C TRP A 9 -2.68 -5.14 3.38
N ALA A 10 -3.68 -4.62 4.10
CA ALA A 10 -3.47 -3.57 5.09
C ALA A 10 -2.61 -4.06 6.25
N GLU A 11 -2.80 -5.30 6.69
CA GLU A 11 -1.98 -5.90 7.73
C GLU A 11 -0.52 -6.10 7.29
N VAL A 12 -0.28 -6.48 6.03
CA VAL A 12 1.06 -6.52 5.44
C VAL A 12 1.73 -5.14 5.49
N ALA A 13 1.00 -4.08 5.13
CA ALA A 13 1.53 -2.71 5.19
C ALA A 13 1.91 -2.33 6.63
N ARG A 14 1.03 -2.57 7.60
CA ARG A 14 1.27 -2.26 9.04
C ARG A 14 2.45 -3.04 9.61
N ARG A 15 2.57 -4.33 9.30
CA ARG A 15 3.66 -5.19 9.79
C ARG A 15 5.00 -4.92 9.10
N SER A 16 5.03 -4.14 8.02
CA SER A 16 6.27 -3.80 7.32
C SER A 16 7.20 -2.88 8.14
N GLY A 17 6.68 -2.22 9.19
CA GLY A 17 7.43 -1.26 10.00
C GLY A 17 7.77 0.05 9.27
N ARG A 18 7.27 0.24 8.05
CA ARG A 18 7.51 1.44 7.24
C ARG A 18 6.45 2.50 7.52
N ARG A 19 6.88 3.76 7.57
CA ARG A 19 6.03 4.93 7.82
C ARG A 19 5.91 5.80 6.56
N GLY A 20 4.77 6.44 6.37
CA GLY A 20 4.43 7.25 5.20
C GLY A 20 3.33 6.63 4.34
N TRP A 21 3.30 6.97 3.05
CA TRP A 21 2.31 6.45 2.10
C TRP A 21 2.76 5.10 1.55
N VAL A 22 2.18 4.01 2.05
CA VAL A 22 2.54 2.64 1.69
C VAL A 22 1.62 2.14 0.60
N LEU A 23 2.22 1.72 -0.52
CA LEU A 23 1.52 1.14 -1.66
C LEU A 23 1.69 -0.39 -1.62
N VAL A 24 0.57 -1.11 -1.67
CA VAL A 24 0.50 -2.56 -1.68
C VAL A 24 -0.15 -3.05 -2.96
N LYS A 25 0.43 -4.07 -3.59
CA LYS A 25 -0.11 -4.77 -4.76
C LYS A 25 0.02 -6.27 -4.53
N GLU A 26 -1.04 -7.03 -4.74
CA GLU A 26 -1.03 -8.50 -4.60
C GLU A 26 -0.43 -8.97 -3.26
N GLY A 27 -0.79 -8.27 -2.18
CA GLY A 27 -0.33 -8.59 -0.82
C GLY A 27 1.14 -8.27 -0.54
N LYS A 28 1.81 -7.47 -1.39
CA LYS A 28 3.21 -7.06 -1.21
C LYS A 28 3.36 -5.55 -1.16
N VAL A 29 4.18 -5.06 -0.25
CA VAL A 29 4.59 -3.64 -0.25
C VAL A 29 5.48 -3.39 -1.46
N VAL A 30 4.98 -2.61 -2.42
CA VAL A 30 5.70 -2.25 -3.65
C VAL A 30 6.42 -0.91 -3.55
N GLY A 31 6.03 -0.07 -2.60
CA GLY A 31 6.71 1.21 -2.36
C GLY A 31 6.23 1.94 -1.12
N VAL A 32 7.06 2.86 -0.64
CA VAL A 32 6.73 3.80 0.43
C VAL A 32 7.15 5.18 0.00
N TYR A 33 6.23 6.13 0.11
CA TYR A 33 6.36 7.45 -0.48
C TYR A 33 6.12 8.55 0.55
N PRO A 34 6.80 9.70 0.42
CA PRO A 34 6.59 10.85 1.29
C PRO A 34 5.25 11.54 1.03
N SER A 35 4.66 11.36 -0.15
CA SER A 35 3.39 11.97 -0.53
C SER A 35 2.44 11.00 -1.23
N ARG A 36 1.13 11.25 -1.10
CA ARG A 36 0.08 10.52 -1.82
C ARG A 36 0.27 10.58 -3.33
N LYS A 37 0.70 11.73 -3.85
CA LYS A 37 0.87 11.98 -5.29
C LYS A 37 1.94 11.07 -5.87
N ASP A 38 3.08 10.94 -5.20
CA ASP A 38 4.18 10.10 -5.66
C ASP A 38 3.78 8.61 -5.68
N ALA A 39 3.03 8.17 -4.67
CA ALA A 39 2.50 6.81 -4.63
C ALA A 39 1.59 6.52 -5.84
N ILE A 40 0.65 7.42 -6.17
CA ILE A 40 -0.24 7.25 -7.33
C ILE A 40 0.56 7.23 -8.65
N LEU A 41 1.53 8.12 -8.82
CA LEU A 41 2.35 8.18 -10.03
C LEU A 41 3.26 6.96 -10.21
N SER A 42 3.55 6.23 -9.13
CA SER A 42 4.35 5.01 -9.16
C SER A 42 3.57 3.76 -9.61
N ALA A 43 2.23 3.79 -9.52
CA ALA A 43 1.35 2.68 -9.89
C ALA A 43 1.22 2.55 -11.42
N ARG A 44 2.28 2.07 -12.08
CA ARG A 44 2.38 1.98 -13.56
C ARG A 44 1.86 0.68 -14.14
N GLU A 45 1.92 -0.41 -13.38
CA GLU A 45 1.42 -1.70 -13.84
C GLU A 45 -0.10 -1.78 -13.65
N PRO A 46 -0.86 -2.35 -14.60
CA PRO A 46 -2.28 -2.62 -14.40
C PRO A 46 -2.54 -3.51 -13.17
N GLY A 47 -3.62 -3.23 -12.44
CA GLY A 47 -4.05 -4.03 -11.31
C GLY A 47 -4.69 -3.21 -10.19
N ILE A 48 -5.06 -3.89 -9.10
CA ILE A 48 -5.58 -3.27 -7.89
C ILE A 48 -4.42 -2.95 -6.96
N TYR A 49 -4.41 -1.72 -6.46
CA TYR A 49 -3.47 -1.26 -5.45
C TYR A 49 -4.23 -0.83 -4.21
N LEU A 50 -3.67 -1.14 -3.05
CA LEU A 50 -4.10 -0.59 -1.78
C LEU A 50 -3.09 0.47 -1.34
N LEU A 51 -3.55 1.71 -1.24
CA LEU A 51 -2.75 2.83 -0.74
C LEU A 51 -3.18 3.15 0.69
N LEU A 52 -2.24 3.08 1.62
CA LEU A 52 -2.44 3.35 3.04
C LEU A 52 -1.49 4.43 3.51
N VAL A 53 -1.94 5.28 4.42
CA VAL A 53 -1.05 6.14 5.20
C VAL A 53 -0.78 5.42 6.53
N ILE A 54 0.51 5.25 6.86
CA ILE A 54 0.95 4.69 8.13
C ILE A 54 1.72 5.78 8.85
N ASP A 55 1.03 6.42 9.79
CA ASP A 55 1.58 7.45 10.66
C ASP A 55 2.31 6.83 11.87
N PHE A 56 2.99 7.69 12.63
CA PHE A 56 3.96 7.31 13.66
C PHE A 56 3.35 6.66 14.90
#